data_AF-A0A2T3KDB0-F1
#
_entry.id   AF-A0A2T3KDB0-F1
#
_cell.length_a   1.000
_cell.length_b   1.000
_cell.length_c   1.000
_cell.angle_alpha   90.00
_cell.angle_beta   90.00
_cell.angle_gamma   90.00
#
_symmetry.space_group_name_H-M   'P 1'
#
loop_
_entity.id
_entity.type
_entity.pdbx_description
1 polymer ?
#
loop_
_entity_poly.entity_id
_entity_poly.type
_entity_poly.pdbx_seq_one_letter_code
_entity_poly.pdbx_strand_id
1 'polypeptide(L)'
;MTVNQYTGHIALILSCMFVGIVSNQATIHVELIRGITHSLLQATLLYALLRLCASIYLIRYSIVLLIVITFFVQLSYHSTLTTNIIVNIINASNHDIINFSQHHVIEILITSGITLILALAPFPKSTLITYSVSAVGFSYLLVPLLLQLPHVYQNSAYQNYLNKGGSRSYSNSFYTIEYTLYKLSPRLPLFSTLIAISDTINLYYIQTKTTLSLAPTYPNNTSLPLCTIDMIPYNSQSITAKTVDLFTFKYTTLSIINR
;
A
#
# COMPACT_ATOMS: atom_id res chain seq x y z
N MET A 1 28.52 -18.18 -17.26
CA MET A 1 27.78 -16.92 -17.07
C MET A 1 28.50 -15.83 -17.83
N THR A 2 27.79 -15.02 -18.62
CA THR A 2 28.39 -13.92 -19.40
C THR A 2 28.48 -12.64 -18.55
N VAL A 3 29.37 -11.71 -18.89
CA VAL A 3 29.57 -10.44 -18.16
C VAL A 3 28.26 -9.66 -17.97
N ASN A 4 27.36 -9.69 -18.96
CA ASN A 4 26.04 -9.04 -18.90
C ASN A 4 25.10 -9.62 -17.84
N GLN A 5 25.27 -10.88 -17.42
CA GLN A 5 24.46 -11.49 -16.37
C GLN A 5 24.89 -11.00 -14.98
N TYR A 6 26.18 -10.76 -14.78
CA TYR A 6 26.70 -10.25 -13.51
C TYR A 6 26.32 -8.79 -13.28
N THR A 7 26.44 -7.95 -14.31
CA THR A 7 26.07 -6.52 -14.23
C THR A 7 24.58 -6.34 -13.95
N GLY A 8 23.71 -7.07 -14.67
CA GLY A 8 22.26 -7.04 -14.43
C GLY A 8 21.88 -7.51 -13.02
N HIS A 9 22.58 -8.53 -12.51
CA HIS A 9 22.35 -9.04 -11.17
C HIS A 9 22.79 -8.06 -10.07
N ILE A 10 23.94 -7.39 -10.24
CA ILE A 10 24.41 -6.35 -9.32
C ILE A 10 23.44 -5.17 -9.34
N ALA A 11 23.00 -4.73 -10.52
CA ALA A 11 22.02 -3.67 -10.66
C ALA A 11 20.73 -3.99 -9.91
N LEU A 12 20.24 -5.23 -10.01
CA LEU A 12 19.06 -5.69 -9.28
C LEU A 12 19.23 -5.62 -7.76
N ILE A 13 20.38 -6.06 -7.24
CA ILE A 13 20.68 -5.99 -5.80
C ILE A 13 20.70 -4.53 -5.34
N LEU A 14 21.38 -3.66 -6.09
CA LEU A 14 21.44 -2.22 -5.79
C LEU A 14 20.07 -1.56 -5.85
N SER A 15 19.21 -1.93 -6.80
CA SER A 15 17.82 -1.45 -6.85
C SER A 15 17.02 -1.90 -5.64
N CYS A 16 17.16 -3.16 -5.20
CA CYS A 16 16.48 -3.63 -3.99
C CYS A 16 16.99 -2.90 -2.74
N MET A 17 18.29 -2.62 -2.64
CA MET A 17 18.87 -1.81 -1.55
C MET A 17 18.32 -0.39 -1.55
N PHE A 18 18.27 0.24 -2.72
CA PHE A 18 17.76 1.60 -2.86
C PHE A 18 16.28 1.68 -2.45
N VAL A 19 15.45 0.74 -2.89
CA VAL A 19 14.06 0.63 -2.45
C VAL A 19 13.99 0.46 -0.92
N GLY A 20 14.81 -0.42 -0.34
CA GLY A 20 14.87 -0.62 1.10
C GLY A 20 15.23 0.64 1.89
N ILE A 21 16.19 1.44 1.40
CA ILE A 21 16.62 2.69 2.02
C ILE A 21 15.49 3.73 1.99
N VAL A 22 14.87 3.94 0.83
CA VAL A 22 13.77 4.89 0.68
C VAL A 22 12.58 4.49 1.56
N SER A 23 12.24 3.19 1.61
CA SER A 23 11.18 2.68 2.47
C SER A 23 11.39 2.94 3.96
N ASN A 24 12.64 3.04 4.42
CA ASN A 24 13.00 3.19 5.83
C ASN A 24 13.63 4.54 6.15
N GLN A 25 13.52 5.53 5.24
CA GLN A 25 14.15 6.84 5.40
C GLN A 25 13.78 7.52 6.73
N ALA A 26 12.51 7.43 7.14
CA ALA A 26 12.06 7.97 8.42
C ALA A 26 12.76 7.29 9.62
N THR A 27 12.93 5.97 9.58
CA THR A 27 13.65 5.24 10.63
C THR A 27 15.14 5.53 10.62
N ILE A 28 15.74 5.72 9.44
CA ILE A 28 17.16 6.11 9.29
C ILE A 28 17.43 7.46 9.95
N HIS A 29 16.51 8.43 9.76
CA HIS A 29 16.63 9.76 10.37
C HIS A 29 16.55 9.74 11.89
N VAL A 30 15.79 8.79 12.47
CA VAL A 30 15.60 8.69 13.92
C VAL A 30 16.66 7.80 14.57
N GLU A 31 16.91 6.62 14.01
CA GLU A 31 17.85 5.60 14.52
C GLU A 31 18.64 4.99 13.35
N LEU A 32 19.78 5.60 13.00
CA LEU A 32 20.60 5.23 11.83
C LEU A 32 20.90 3.72 11.73
N ILE A 33 21.43 3.12 12.79
CA ILE A 33 21.85 1.71 12.80
C ILE A 33 20.65 0.79 12.56
N ARG A 34 19.54 1.06 13.24
CA ARG A 34 18.30 0.30 13.10
C ARG A 34 17.72 0.48 11.70
N GLY A 35 17.65 1.71 11.20
CA GLY A 35 17.15 2.02 9.87
C GLY A 35 17.95 1.34 8.76
N ILE A 36 19.28 1.36 8.82
CA ILE A 36 20.15 0.65 7.86
C ILE A 36 19.91 -0.86 7.93
N THR A 37 19.79 -1.43 9.14
CA THR A 37 19.53 -2.86 9.32
C THR A 37 18.19 -3.28 8.72
N HIS A 38 17.12 -2.51 8.99
CA HIS A 38 15.81 -2.74 8.37
C HIS A 38 15.86 -2.61 6.85
N SER A 39 16.58 -1.61 6.33
CA SER A 39 16.74 -1.40 4.89
C SER A 39 17.42 -2.60 4.22
N LEU A 40 18.50 -3.12 4.83
CA LEU A 40 19.24 -4.26 4.29
C LEU A 40 18.40 -5.54 4.32
N LEU A 41 17.71 -5.81 5.43
CA LEU A 41 16.87 -7.00 5.57
C LEU A 41 15.64 -6.92 4.66
N GLN A 42 15.03 -5.74 4.51
CA GLN A 42 13.94 -5.51 3.56
C GLN A 42 14.44 -5.69 2.11
N ALA A 43 15.59 -5.15 1.75
CA ALA A 43 16.18 -5.35 0.42
C ALA A 43 16.44 -6.83 0.12
N THR A 44 16.93 -7.57 1.11
CA THR A 44 17.14 -9.03 1.03
C THR A 44 15.82 -9.78 0.81
N LEU A 45 14.76 -9.39 1.51
CA LEU A 45 13.41 -9.94 1.33
C LEU A 45 12.83 -9.62 -0.05
N LEU A 46 12.95 -8.38 -0.54
CA LEU A 46 12.49 -7.99 -1.88
C LEU A 46 13.21 -8.79 -2.96
N TYR A 47 14.53 -8.89 -2.86
CA TYR A 47 15.33 -9.68 -3.78
C TYR A 47 14.94 -11.17 -3.74
N ALA A 48 14.71 -11.74 -2.54
CA ALA A 48 14.24 -13.11 -2.39
C ALA A 48 12.89 -13.36 -3.07
N LEU A 49 11.91 -12.46 -2.88
CA LEU A 49 10.59 -12.54 -3.51
C LEU A 49 10.70 -12.52 -5.04
N LEU A 50 11.45 -11.57 -5.59
CA LEU A 50 11.64 -11.47 -7.04
C LEU A 50 12.36 -12.70 -7.62
N ARG A 51 13.32 -13.26 -6.87
CA ARG A 51 14.08 -14.44 -7.26
C ARG A 51 13.25 -15.72 -7.23
N LEU A 52 12.42 -15.92 -6.20
CA LEU A 52 11.53 -17.08 -6.12
C LEU A 52 10.49 -17.07 -7.23
N CYS A 53 10.00 -15.88 -7.59
CA CYS A 53 9.03 -15.71 -8.67
C CYS A 53 9.68 -15.57 -10.05
N ALA A 54 11.01 -15.71 -10.18
CA ALA A 54 11.72 -15.47 -11.43
C ALA A 54 11.28 -16.39 -12.59
N SER A 55 10.79 -17.60 -12.28
CA SER A 55 10.28 -18.56 -13.27
C SER A 55 8.84 -18.27 -13.71
N ILE A 56 8.06 -17.49 -12.94
CA ILE A 56 6.65 -17.20 -13.22
C ILE A 56 6.52 -15.71 -13.49
N TYR A 57 6.66 -15.33 -14.76
CA TYR A 57 6.69 -13.93 -15.20
C TYR A 57 5.51 -13.11 -14.70
N LEU A 58 4.29 -13.66 -14.75
CA LEU A 58 3.09 -12.95 -14.30
C LEU A 58 3.17 -12.57 -12.82
N ILE A 59 3.52 -13.52 -11.95
CA ILE A 59 3.67 -13.27 -10.51
C ILE A 59 4.81 -12.29 -10.25
N ARG A 60 5.94 -12.45 -10.95
CA ARG A 60 7.07 -11.52 -10.85
C ARG A 60 6.64 -10.09 -11.19
N TYR A 61 5.98 -9.88 -12.33
CA TYR A 61 5.55 -8.56 -12.75
C TYR A 61 4.52 -7.95 -11.80
N SER A 62 3.59 -8.75 -11.25
CA SER A 62 2.68 -8.28 -10.19
C SER A 62 3.44 -7.83 -8.94
N ILE A 63 4.46 -8.57 -8.49
CA ILE A 63 5.30 -8.16 -7.35
C ILE A 63 6.08 -6.89 -7.69
N VAL A 64 6.69 -6.81 -8.87
CA VAL A 64 7.42 -5.60 -9.32
C VAL A 64 6.48 -4.39 -9.33
N LEU A 65 5.27 -4.53 -9.88
CA LEU A 65 4.29 -3.46 -9.90
C LEU A 65 3.96 -2.97 -8.49
N LEU A 66 3.72 -3.88 -7.54
CA LEU A 66 3.49 -3.52 -6.15
C LEU A 66 4.71 -2.80 -5.54
N ILE A 67 5.93 -3.31 -5.76
CA ILE A 67 7.17 -2.68 -5.29
C ILE A 67 7.29 -1.26 -5.83
N VAL A 68 7.06 -1.07 -7.12
CA VAL A 68 7.20 0.21 -7.81
C VAL A 68 6.16 1.21 -7.34
N ILE A 69 4.89 0.81 -7.17
CA ILE A 69 3.84 1.66 -6.62
C ILE A 69 4.20 2.08 -5.19
N THR A 70 4.56 1.12 -4.33
CA THR A 70 4.96 1.41 -2.95
C THR A 70 6.16 2.35 -2.90
N PHE A 71 7.18 2.08 -3.72
CA PHE A 71 8.40 2.88 -3.81
C PHE A 71 8.12 4.30 -4.28
N PHE A 72 7.34 4.47 -5.35
CA PHE A 72 6.96 5.78 -5.87
C PHE A 72 6.22 6.61 -4.82
N VAL A 73 5.25 6.00 -4.12
CA VAL A 73 4.48 6.69 -3.08
C VAL A 73 5.38 7.12 -1.92
N GLN A 74 6.31 6.26 -1.50
CA GLN A 74 7.27 6.61 -0.45
C GLN A 74 8.22 7.72 -0.88
N LEU A 75 8.65 7.72 -2.15
CA LEU A 75 9.55 8.74 -2.69
C LEU A 75 8.85 10.10 -2.84
N SER A 76 7.63 10.14 -3.37
CA SER A 76 6.89 11.38 -3.62
C SER A 76 6.17 11.93 -2.39
N TYR A 77 5.54 11.06 -1.58
CA TYR A 77 4.69 11.47 -0.45
C TYR A 77 5.31 11.22 0.91
N HIS A 78 6.52 10.64 0.99
CA HIS A 78 7.19 10.29 2.26
C HIS A 78 6.29 9.47 3.20
N SER A 79 5.38 8.67 2.64
CA SER A 79 4.34 7.95 3.37
C SER A 79 3.97 6.63 2.68
N THR A 80 3.13 5.84 3.33
CA THR A 80 2.57 4.61 2.74
C THR A 80 1.32 4.91 1.92
N LEU A 81 1.04 4.10 0.90
CA LEU A 81 -0.21 4.23 0.14
C LEU A 81 -1.42 4.08 1.06
N THR A 82 -2.34 5.04 0.96
CA THR A 82 -3.60 5.05 1.68
C THR A 82 -4.76 5.15 0.71
N THR A 83 -5.95 4.76 1.14
CA THR A 83 -7.20 4.91 0.38
C THR A 83 -7.40 6.33 -0.14
N ASN A 84 -7.10 7.35 0.68
CA ASN A 84 -7.24 8.75 0.30
C ASN A 84 -6.36 9.12 -0.90
N ILE A 85 -5.11 8.64 -0.91
CA ILE A 85 -4.20 8.85 -2.05
C ILE A 85 -4.79 8.21 -3.31
N ILE A 86 -5.29 6.98 -3.23
CA ILE A 86 -5.88 6.28 -4.38
C ILE A 86 -7.12 7.01 -4.91
N VAL A 87 -8.03 7.40 -4.02
CA VAL A 87 -9.26 8.13 -4.39
C VAL A 87 -8.93 9.50 -5.00
N ASN A 88 -7.93 10.21 -4.45
CA ASN A 88 -7.48 11.47 -5.02
C ASN A 88 -6.90 11.30 -6.43
N ILE A 89 -6.15 10.23 -6.69
CA ILE A 89 -5.60 9.93 -8.02
C ILE A 89 -6.74 9.62 -9.01
N ILE A 90 -7.72 8.80 -8.61
CA ILE A 90 -8.84 8.43 -9.48
C ILE A 90 -9.70 9.66 -9.85
N ASN A 91 -9.85 10.60 -8.92
CA ASN A 91 -10.66 11.81 -9.10
C ASN A 91 -9.86 13.04 -9.55
N ALA A 92 -8.56 12.91 -9.82
CA ALA A 92 -7.71 14.02 -10.21
C ALA A 92 -8.10 14.56 -11.59
N SER A 93 -8.13 15.88 -11.75
CA SER A 93 -8.32 16.49 -13.07
C SER A 93 -7.05 16.35 -13.93
N ASN A 94 -7.20 16.43 -15.26
CA ASN A 94 -6.03 16.41 -16.17
C ASN A 94 -5.01 17.51 -15.83
N HIS A 95 -5.47 18.67 -15.37
CA HIS A 95 -4.60 19.77 -14.96
C HIS A 95 -3.79 19.41 -13.69
N ASP A 96 -4.42 18.77 -12.70
CA ASP A 96 -3.75 18.34 -11.48
C ASP A 96 -2.72 17.22 -11.77
N ILE A 97 -3.03 16.32 -12.70
CA ILE A 97 -2.12 15.26 -13.14
C ILE A 97 -0.87 15.85 -13.82
N ILE A 98 -1.04 16.84 -14.71
CA ILE A 98 0.08 17.49 -15.40
C ILE A 98 0.96 18.23 -14.38
N ASN A 99 0.37 18.99 -13.47
CA ASN A 99 1.12 19.72 -12.45
C ASN A 99 1.86 18.76 -11.50
N PHE A 100 1.21 17.68 -11.09
CA PHE A 100 1.84 16.63 -10.29
C PHE A 100 3.03 16.00 -11.04
N SER A 101 2.85 15.67 -12.32
CA SER A 101 3.92 15.11 -13.14
C SER A 101 5.10 16.06 -13.31
N GLN A 102 4.85 17.37 -13.44
CA GLN A 102 5.91 18.38 -13.55
C GLN A 102 6.66 18.57 -12.22
N HIS A 103 5.96 18.45 -11.09
CA HIS A 103 6.58 18.57 -9.78
C HIS A 103 7.42 17.34 -9.40
N HIS A 104 7.00 16.15 -9.81
CA HIS A 104 7.64 14.87 -9.46
C HIS A 104 8.37 14.19 -10.64
N VAL A 105 8.87 14.95 -11.62
CA VAL A 105 9.56 14.40 -12.81
C VAL A 105 10.72 13.49 -12.41
N ILE A 106 11.51 13.91 -11.42
CA ILE A 106 12.71 13.17 -11.00
C ILE A 106 12.30 11.83 -10.38
N GLU A 107 11.31 11.83 -9.51
CA GLU A 107 10.76 10.64 -8.86
C GLU A 107 10.17 9.67 -9.88
N ILE A 108 9.49 10.18 -10.91
CA ILE A 108 8.97 9.39 -12.03
C ILE A 108 10.13 8.74 -12.81
N LEU A 109 11.19 9.49 -13.12
CA LEU A 109 12.35 8.97 -13.86
C LEU A 109 13.08 7.89 -13.06
N ILE A 110 13.34 8.13 -11.77
CA ILE A 110 13.99 7.18 -10.86
C ILE A 110 13.14 5.90 -10.76
N THR A 111 11.84 6.05 -10.52
CA THR A 111 10.90 4.95 -10.39
C THR A 111 10.83 4.13 -11.68
N SER A 112 10.81 4.79 -12.84
CA SER A 112 10.82 4.13 -14.15
C SER A 112 12.11 3.33 -14.38
N GLY A 113 13.27 3.90 -14.01
CA GLY A 113 14.55 3.20 -14.07
C GLY A 113 14.61 1.98 -13.16
N ILE A 114 14.16 2.11 -11.91
CA ILE A 114 14.04 0.98 -10.96
C ILE A 114 13.11 -0.09 -11.53
N THR A 115 11.96 0.30 -12.07
CA THR A 115 10.98 -0.62 -12.68
C THR A 115 11.62 -1.46 -13.77
N LEU A 116 12.36 -0.82 -14.68
CA LEU A 116 13.05 -1.49 -15.78
C LEU A 116 14.06 -2.53 -15.27
N ILE A 117 14.86 -2.17 -14.25
CA ILE A 117 15.83 -3.09 -13.65
C ILE A 117 15.13 -4.26 -12.97
N LEU A 118 14.15 -4.01 -12.10
CA LEU A 118 13.44 -5.06 -11.36
C LEU A 118 12.68 -6.01 -12.30
N ALA A 119 12.11 -5.48 -13.39
CA ALA A 119 11.34 -6.21 -14.38
C ALA A 119 12.22 -7.06 -15.31
N LEU A 120 13.35 -6.55 -15.77
CA LEU A 120 14.13 -7.16 -16.87
C LEU A 120 15.44 -7.80 -16.43
N ALA A 121 15.98 -7.48 -15.24
CA ALA A 121 17.26 -8.02 -14.82
C ALA A 121 17.23 -9.57 -14.77
N PRO A 122 18.29 -10.24 -15.26
CA PRO A 122 18.38 -11.69 -15.25
C PRO A 122 18.75 -12.21 -13.85
N PHE A 123 18.19 -13.37 -13.49
CA PHE A 123 18.55 -14.09 -12.27
C PHE A 123 19.55 -15.22 -12.57
N PRO A 124 20.61 -15.37 -11.77
CA PRO A 124 21.49 -16.53 -11.84
C PRO A 124 20.74 -17.79 -11.39
N LYS A 125 20.91 -18.90 -12.13
CA LYS A 125 20.26 -20.20 -11.87
C LYS A 125 20.80 -20.96 -10.64
N SER A 126 21.32 -20.27 -9.63
CA SER A 126 21.88 -20.93 -8.44
C SER A 126 20.77 -21.24 -7.43
N THR A 127 20.49 -22.52 -7.18
CA THR A 127 19.50 -22.96 -6.19
C THR A 127 19.93 -22.61 -4.77
N LEU A 128 21.21 -22.80 -4.44
CA LEU A 128 21.79 -22.53 -3.12
C LEU A 128 21.58 -21.07 -2.69
N ILE A 129 21.88 -20.12 -3.59
CA ILE A 129 21.69 -18.69 -3.29
C ILE A 129 20.20 -18.35 -3.20
N THR A 130 19.34 -18.99 -4.00
CA THR A 130 17.88 -18.80 -3.87
C THR A 130 17.40 -19.17 -2.47
N TYR A 131 17.76 -20.36 -1.98
CA TYR A 131 17.31 -20.83 -0.68
C TYR A 131 17.90 -20.03 0.48
N SER A 132 19.20 -19.71 0.44
CA SER A 132 19.84 -18.95 1.52
C SER A 132 19.27 -17.54 1.66
N VAL A 133 19.13 -16.82 0.54
CA VAL A 133 18.59 -15.46 0.54
C VAL A 133 17.11 -15.45 0.91
N SER A 134 16.35 -16.45 0.46
CA SER A 134 14.95 -16.61 0.86
C SER A 134 14.81 -16.88 2.36
N ALA A 135 15.63 -17.77 2.94
CA ALA A 135 15.58 -18.04 4.37
C ALA A 135 15.86 -16.78 5.20
N VAL A 136 16.86 -15.97 4.82
CA VAL A 136 17.15 -14.70 5.49
C VAL A 136 16.02 -13.69 5.30
N GLY A 137 15.51 -13.53 4.08
CA GLY A 137 14.42 -12.59 3.78
C GLY A 137 13.13 -12.92 4.53
N PHE A 138 12.67 -14.18 4.48
CA PHE A 138 11.45 -14.59 5.16
C PHE A 138 11.61 -14.66 6.68
N SER A 139 12.79 -14.99 7.21
CA SER A 139 13.01 -14.95 8.65
C SER A 139 12.89 -13.53 9.21
N TYR A 140 13.38 -12.51 8.49
CA TYR A 140 13.15 -11.11 8.84
C TYR A 140 11.66 -10.76 8.98
N LEU A 141 10.83 -11.30 8.07
CA LEU A 141 9.38 -11.09 8.10
C LEU A 141 8.70 -11.88 9.24
N LEU A 142 8.97 -13.18 9.31
CA LEU A 142 8.20 -14.16 10.08
C LEU A 142 8.66 -14.32 11.52
N VAL A 143 9.98 -14.29 11.80
CA VAL A 143 10.51 -14.55 13.15
C VAL A 143 9.83 -13.68 14.20
N PRO A 144 9.69 -12.36 14.01
CA PRO A 144 9.10 -11.56 15.07
C PRO A 144 7.58 -11.74 15.18
N LEU A 145 6.89 -12.19 14.11
CA LEU A 145 5.48 -12.56 14.19
C LEU A 145 5.33 -13.85 15.01
N LEU A 146 6.17 -14.86 14.73
CA LEU A 146 6.20 -16.14 15.46
C LEU A 146 6.51 -15.94 16.95
N LEU A 147 7.39 -15.01 17.29
CA LEU A 147 7.69 -14.68 18.70
C LEU A 147 6.52 -14.03 19.45
N GLN A 148 5.53 -13.47 18.75
CA GLN A 148 4.40 -12.75 19.35
C GLN A 148 3.07 -13.52 19.25
N LEU A 149 3.08 -14.74 18.70
CA LEU A 149 1.90 -15.40 18.13
C LEU A 149 0.76 -15.81 19.10
N PRO A 150 0.93 -15.99 20.43
CA PRO A 150 -0.24 -16.07 21.31
C PRO A 150 -0.86 -14.70 21.62
N HIS A 151 -0.05 -13.63 21.70
CA HIS A 151 -0.51 -12.31 22.14
C HIS A 151 -1.14 -11.47 21.01
N VAL A 152 -0.71 -11.68 19.76
CA VAL A 152 -1.17 -10.88 18.61
C VAL A 152 -2.66 -11.07 18.34
N TYR A 153 -3.18 -12.30 18.48
CA TYR A 153 -4.57 -12.65 18.17
C TYR A 153 -5.50 -12.74 19.39
N GLN A 154 -5.00 -12.40 20.58
CA GLN A 154 -5.78 -12.39 21.82
C GLN A 154 -5.98 -10.98 22.39
N ASN A 155 -5.33 -9.97 21.80
CA ASN A 155 -5.38 -8.59 22.29
C ASN A 155 -6.66 -7.86 21.86
N SER A 156 -7.06 -6.84 22.63
CA SER A 156 -8.20 -5.95 22.35
C SER A 156 -8.09 -5.28 20.98
N ALA A 157 -6.87 -5.02 20.50
CA ALA A 157 -6.63 -4.49 19.16
C ALA A 157 -7.11 -5.43 18.04
N TYR A 158 -6.94 -6.75 18.22
CA TYR A 158 -7.42 -7.75 17.26
C TYR A 158 -8.94 -7.87 17.31
N GLN A 159 -9.52 -7.88 18.51
CA GLN A 159 -10.98 -7.89 18.69
C GLN A 159 -11.63 -6.63 18.08
N ASN A 160 -11.02 -5.46 18.27
CA ASN A 160 -11.47 -4.22 17.63
C ASN A 160 -11.36 -4.29 16.11
N TYR A 161 -10.34 -4.96 15.57
CA TYR A 161 -10.19 -5.16 14.12
C TYR A 161 -11.26 -6.11 13.57
N LEU A 162 -11.55 -7.21 14.26
CA LEU A 162 -12.65 -8.12 13.92
C LEU A 162 -14.01 -7.44 13.98
N ASN A 163 -14.26 -6.63 15.02
CA ASN A 163 -15.53 -5.91 15.17
C ASN A 163 -15.72 -4.83 14.09
N LYS A 164 -14.65 -4.11 13.72
CA LYS A 164 -14.66 -3.17 12.59
C LYS A 164 -14.76 -3.87 11.24
N GLY A 165 -14.27 -5.10 11.15
CA GLY A 165 -14.40 -5.94 9.97
C GLY A 165 -15.81 -6.53 9.82
N GLY A 166 -16.42 -6.99 10.92
CA GLY A 166 -17.76 -7.60 10.92
C GLY A 166 -18.84 -6.69 10.32
N SER A 167 -18.68 -5.37 10.38
CA SER A 167 -19.60 -4.40 9.76
C SER A 167 -19.48 -4.29 8.23
N ARG A 168 -18.46 -4.91 7.62
CA ARG A 168 -18.24 -4.95 6.16
C ARG A 168 -18.59 -6.30 5.51
N SER A 169 -19.15 -7.25 6.29
CA SER A 169 -19.69 -8.55 5.83
C SER A 169 -18.70 -9.57 5.22
N TYR A 170 -17.40 -9.49 5.52
CA TYR A 170 -16.43 -10.54 5.14
C TYR A 170 -16.31 -11.63 6.21
N SER A 171 -15.73 -12.77 5.84
CA SER A 171 -15.48 -13.88 6.77
C SER A 171 -14.41 -13.53 7.81
N ASN A 172 -14.51 -14.13 9.00
CA ASN A 172 -13.50 -13.95 10.06
C ASN A 172 -12.08 -14.29 9.57
N SER A 173 -11.94 -15.30 8.71
CA SER A 173 -10.66 -15.68 8.12
C SER A 173 -10.02 -14.56 7.28
N PHE A 174 -10.83 -13.80 6.55
CA PHE A 174 -10.33 -12.66 5.77
C PHE A 174 -9.71 -11.60 6.69
N TYR A 175 -10.39 -11.23 7.78
CA TYR A 175 -9.88 -10.25 8.74
C TYR A 175 -8.67 -10.73 9.52
N THR A 176 -8.58 -12.01 9.84
CA THR A 176 -7.37 -12.57 10.43
C THR A 176 -6.17 -12.43 9.50
N ILE A 177 -6.35 -12.72 8.19
CA ILE A 177 -5.30 -12.55 7.18
C ILE A 177 -4.93 -11.08 7.04
N GLU A 178 -5.91 -10.19 6.86
CA GLU A 178 -5.71 -8.76 6.69
C GLU A 178 -5.00 -8.14 7.91
N TYR A 179 -5.40 -8.53 9.13
CA TYR A 179 -4.73 -8.11 10.37
C TYR A 179 -3.28 -8.60 10.45
N THR A 180 -3.01 -9.82 9.97
CA THR A 180 -1.65 -10.37 9.89
C THR A 180 -0.81 -9.53 8.93
N LEU A 181 -1.34 -9.19 7.76
CA LEU A 181 -0.69 -8.31 6.79
C LEU A 181 -0.44 -6.93 7.39
N TYR A 182 -1.40 -6.37 8.12
CA TYR A 182 -1.27 -5.10 8.83
C TYR A 182 -0.13 -5.14 9.86
N LYS A 183 0.00 -6.24 10.62
CA LYS A 183 1.09 -6.41 11.59
C LYS A 183 2.47 -6.57 10.94
N LEU A 184 2.51 -7.13 9.73
CA LEU A 184 3.74 -7.29 8.96
C LEU A 184 4.11 -6.06 8.13
N SER A 185 3.17 -5.14 7.90
CA SER A 185 3.35 -3.98 7.02
C SER A 185 4.49 -3.02 7.43
N PRO A 186 4.85 -2.86 8.72
CA PRO A 186 6.01 -2.05 9.09
C PRO A 186 7.34 -2.64 8.58
N ARG A 187 7.40 -3.94 8.30
CA ARG A 187 8.61 -4.61 7.76
C ARG A 187 8.60 -4.73 6.24
N LEU A 188 7.40 -4.82 5.66
CA LEU A 188 7.20 -4.92 4.23
C LEU A 188 6.03 -4.01 3.81
N PRO A 189 6.31 -2.76 3.42
CA PRO A 189 5.28 -1.77 3.08
C PRO A 189 4.36 -2.17 1.92
N LEU A 190 4.74 -3.16 1.11
CA LEU A 190 3.87 -3.81 0.10
C LEU A 190 2.52 -4.25 0.69
N PHE A 191 2.50 -4.70 1.94
CA PHE A 191 1.26 -5.12 2.59
C PHE A 191 0.32 -3.94 2.87
N SER A 192 0.84 -2.76 3.24
CA SER A 192 0.01 -1.55 3.36
C SER A 192 -0.60 -1.16 2.02
N THR A 193 0.16 -1.28 0.92
CA THR A 193 -0.33 -1.04 -0.44
C THR A 193 -1.47 -2.00 -0.81
N LEU A 194 -1.33 -3.29 -0.52
CA LEU A 194 -2.39 -4.28 -0.75
C LEU A 194 -3.65 -4.00 0.06
N ILE A 195 -3.50 -3.66 1.34
CA ILE A 195 -4.62 -3.30 2.22
C ILE A 195 -5.34 -2.06 1.67
N ALA A 196 -4.60 -1.00 1.30
CA ALA A 196 -5.17 0.22 0.76
C ALA A 196 -5.95 0.00 -0.56
N ILE A 197 -5.44 -0.86 -1.45
CA ILE A 197 -6.15 -1.23 -2.69
C ILE A 197 -7.43 -2.00 -2.36
N SER A 198 -7.34 -3.01 -1.48
CA SER A 198 -8.50 -3.80 -1.04
C SER A 198 -9.58 -2.92 -0.40
N ASP A 199 -9.20 -2.03 0.52
CA ASP A 199 -10.11 -1.08 1.16
C ASP A 199 -10.77 -0.14 0.14
N THR A 200 -10.02 0.32 -0.86
CA THR A 200 -10.55 1.21 -1.89
C THR A 200 -11.58 0.51 -2.78
N ILE A 201 -11.30 -0.73 -3.20
CA ILE A 201 -12.26 -1.55 -3.97
C ILE A 201 -13.54 -1.77 -3.16
N ASN A 202 -13.41 -2.07 -1.86
CA ASN A 202 -14.56 -2.29 -0.99
C ASN A 202 -15.39 -1.02 -0.82
N LEU A 203 -14.76 0.16 -0.71
CA LEU A 203 -15.47 1.44 -0.68
C LEU A 203 -16.26 1.70 -1.96
N TYR A 204 -15.66 1.49 -3.14
CA TYR A 204 -16.37 1.63 -4.41
C TYR A 204 -17.53 0.63 -4.54
N TYR A 205 -17.35 -0.60 -4.07
CA TYR A 205 -18.41 -1.60 -4.07
C TYR A 205 -19.59 -1.22 -3.17
N ILE A 206 -19.32 -0.69 -1.97
CA ILE A 206 -20.36 -0.20 -1.06
C ILE A 206 -21.06 1.02 -1.66
N GLN A 207 -20.31 1.96 -2.25
CA GLN A 207 -20.86 3.14 -2.90
C GLN A 207 -21.79 2.77 -4.06
N THR A 208 -21.36 1.87 -4.95
CA THR A 208 -22.18 1.40 -6.08
C THR A 208 -23.45 0.68 -5.64
N LYS A 209 -23.39 -0.15 -4.59
CA LYS A 209 -24.59 -0.76 -3.99
C LYS A 209 -25.53 0.27 -3.39
N THR A 210 -24.98 1.26 -2.70
CA THR A 210 -25.76 2.33 -2.06
C THR A 210 -26.45 3.17 -3.12
N THR A 211 -25.73 3.62 -4.16
CA THR A 211 -26.32 4.37 -5.29
C THR A 211 -27.32 3.54 -6.11
N LEU A 212 -27.10 2.23 -6.30
CA LEU A 212 -28.10 1.36 -6.92
C LEU A 212 -29.36 1.18 -6.06
N SER A 213 -29.20 1.09 -4.73
CA SER A 213 -30.34 0.98 -3.80
C SER A 213 -31.13 2.29 -3.67
N LEU A 214 -30.50 3.42 -4.01
CA LEU A 214 -31.08 4.76 -4.06
C LEU A 214 -31.53 5.17 -5.48
N ALA A 215 -31.37 4.30 -6.49
CA ALA A 215 -31.99 4.50 -7.79
C ALA A 215 -33.51 4.51 -7.56
N PRO A 216 -34.22 5.60 -7.88
CA PRO A 216 -35.58 5.78 -7.43
C PRO A 216 -36.48 4.79 -8.17
N THR A 217 -36.87 3.72 -7.49
CA THR A 217 -38.24 3.23 -7.66
C THR A 217 -39.09 4.32 -7.04
N TYR A 218 -39.73 5.13 -7.89
CA TYR A 218 -40.80 6.02 -7.45
C TYR A 218 -42.09 5.20 -7.39
N PRO A 219 -42.53 4.68 -6.22
CA PRO A 219 -43.94 4.69 -5.92
C PRO A 219 -44.26 6.07 -5.34
N ASN A 220 -45.32 6.68 -5.87
CA ASN A 220 -45.88 7.93 -5.41
C ASN A 220 -45.83 8.09 -3.89
N ASN A 221 -45.37 9.26 -3.45
CA ASN A 221 -45.68 9.88 -2.18
C ASN A 221 -45.60 8.96 -0.95
N THR A 222 -44.42 8.87 -0.35
CA THR A 222 -44.23 9.13 1.09
C THR A 222 -42.73 9.17 1.39
N SER A 223 -42.36 10.12 2.24
CA SER A 223 -41.01 10.41 2.72
C SER A 223 -40.15 9.17 3.00
N LEU A 224 -39.06 8.99 2.23
CA LEU A 224 -38.02 8.00 2.50
C LEU A 224 -37.17 8.44 3.71
N PRO A 225 -36.78 7.53 4.62
CA PRO A 225 -35.89 7.85 5.72
C PRO A 225 -34.48 8.13 5.17
N LEU A 226 -33.92 9.27 5.59
CA LEU A 226 -32.53 9.66 5.36
C LEU A 226 -31.62 8.57 5.93
N CYS A 227 -30.89 7.85 5.07
CA CYS A 227 -29.77 7.03 5.54
C CYS A 227 -28.60 7.98 5.82
N THR A 228 -28.48 8.43 7.07
CA THR A 228 -27.31 9.13 7.58
C THR A 228 -26.14 8.14 7.64
N ILE A 229 -25.18 8.31 6.73
CA ILE A 229 -23.84 7.73 6.93
C ILE A 229 -23.15 8.64 7.95
N ASP A 230 -23.20 8.26 9.23
CA ASP A 230 -22.39 8.89 10.27
C ASP A 230 -20.91 8.61 9.99
N MET A 231 -20.28 9.46 9.17
CA MET A 231 -18.85 9.67 9.28
C MET A 231 -18.62 10.46 10.55
N ILE A 232 -18.28 9.78 11.64
CA ILE A 232 -17.80 10.43 12.86
C ILE A 232 -16.52 11.19 12.49
N PRO A 233 -16.53 12.54 12.41
CA PRO A 233 -15.31 13.29 12.22
C PRO A 233 -14.56 13.29 13.55
N TYR A 234 -13.22 13.26 13.51
CA TYR A 234 -12.38 13.45 14.70
C TYR A 234 -12.47 14.90 15.26
N ASN A 235 -13.47 15.68 14.85
CA ASN A 235 -13.86 16.93 15.47
C ASN A 235 -15.35 17.17 15.20
N SER A 236 -16.10 17.37 16.27
CA SER A 236 -17.54 17.51 16.32
C SER A 236 -18.06 18.73 15.53
N GLN A 237 -18.48 18.56 14.27
CA GLN A 237 -19.51 19.39 13.63
C GLN A 237 -20.28 18.54 12.60
N SER A 238 -21.57 18.34 12.86
CA SER A 238 -22.51 17.63 11.99
C SER A 238 -22.84 18.46 10.75
N ILE A 239 -22.54 17.94 9.56
CA ILE A 239 -22.91 18.58 8.29
C ILE A 239 -24.26 18.00 7.84
N THR A 240 -25.32 18.78 7.96
CA THR A 240 -26.64 18.48 7.38
C THR A 240 -26.60 18.69 5.86
N ALA A 241 -26.65 17.60 5.09
CA ALA A 241 -26.71 17.64 3.63
C ALA A 241 -28.17 17.82 3.15
N LYS A 242 -28.50 19.04 2.69
CA LYS A 242 -29.57 19.23 1.70
C LYS A 242 -28.90 19.21 0.32
N THR A 243 -29.50 18.45 -0.60
CA THR A 243 -29.08 18.20 -2.00
C THR A 243 -27.76 17.47 -2.17
N VAL A 244 -27.83 16.14 -2.30
CA VAL A 244 -26.75 15.26 -2.75
C VAL A 244 -26.62 15.41 -4.27
N ASP A 245 -25.98 16.47 -4.71
CA ASP A 245 -25.25 16.46 -5.97
C ASP A 245 -23.91 15.78 -5.74
N LEU A 246 -23.41 15.08 -6.77
CA LEU A 246 -22.08 14.48 -6.88
C LEU A 246 -21.10 14.97 -5.81
N PHE A 247 -20.55 14.04 -5.01
CA PHE A 247 -19.39 14.31 -4.16
C PHE A 247 -18.17 14.65 -5.03
N THR A 248 -18.13 15.87 -5.55
CA THR A 248 -16.94 16.58 -5.97
C THR A 248 -16.14 16.84 -4.70
N PHE A 249 -15.06 16.10 -4.47
CA PHE A 249 -14.02 16.48 -3.53
C PHE A 249 -13.32 17.73 -4.07
N LYS A 250 -13.92 18.90 -3.84
CA LYS A 250 -13.34 20.19 -4.18
C LYS A 250 -12.46 20.62 -3.01
N TYR A 251 -11.16 20.68 -3.26
CA TYR A 251 -10.16 21.24 -2.34
C TYR A 251 -10.62 22.59 -1.80
N THR A 252 -10.74 22.73 -0.48
CA THR A 252 -10.49 24.01 0.18
C THR A 252 -9.07 23.97 0.71
N THR A 253 -8.18 24.56 -0.07
CA THR A 253 -6.91 25.11 0.39
C THR A 253 -7.18 25.98 1.62
N LEU A 254 -6.87 25.47 2.82
CA LEU A 254 -6.74 26.30 4.00
C LEU A 254 -5.27 26.71 4.09
N SER A 255 -5.04 27.91 3.57
CA SER A 255 -3.88 28.75 3.82
C SER A 255 -3.51 28.71 5.31
N ILE A 256 -2.32 28.21 5.61
CA ILE A 256 -1.66 28.53 6.88
C ILE A 256 -1.12 29.96 6.70
N ILE A 257 -1.91 30.94 7.15
CA ILE A 257 -1.43 32.27 7.53
C ILE A 257 -1.50 32.34 9.06
N ASN A 258 -0.30 32.35 9.64
CA ASN A 258 0.17 32.83 10.94
C ASN A 258 -0.80 32.98 12.14
N ARG A 259 -0.38 32.39 13.25
CA ARG A 259 -0.01 33.15 14.45
C ARG A 259 1.40 32.80 14.87
#